data_AF-A0A4Q3VVP0-F1
#
_entry.id   AF-A0A4Q3VVP0-F1
#
_cell.length_a   1.000
_cell.length_b   1.000
_cell.length_c   1.000
_cell.angle_alpha   90.00
_cell.angle_beta   90.00
_cell.angle_gamma   90.00
#
_symmetry.space_group_name_H-M   'P 1'
#
loop_
_entity.id
_entity.type
_entity.pdbx_description
1 polymer ?
#
loop_
_entity_poly.entity_id
_entity_poly.type
_entity_poly.pdbx_seq_one_letter_code
_entity_poly.pdbx_strand_id
1 'polypeptide(L)'
;MILNVRPESVVTDLNEILVDCRLCPRLVEWRELVAAEKRKSFRDETYWGRPVPYFGDPEADRLILGLAPAAHGANRTGRMFTGDR
;
A
#
# COMPACT_ATOMS: atom_id res chain seq x y z
N MET A 1 8.51 -33.45 -6.62
CA MET A 1 8.78 -32.15 -7.27
C MET A 1 8.45 -31.07 -6.27
N ILE A 2 9.47 -30.48 -5.63
CA ILE A 2 9.26 -29.23 -4.87
C ILE A 2 9.10 -28.15 -5.93
N LEU A 3 7.92 -27.53 -6.02
CA LEU A 3 7.74 -26.34 -6.84
C LEU A 3 8.68 -25.28 -6.26
N ASN A 4 9.74 -24.95 -6.99
CA ASN A 4 10.72 -23.95 -6.60
C ASN A 4 10.12 -22.57 -6.83
N VAL A 5 9.15 -22.21 -5.99
CA VAL A 5 8.52 -20.89 -6.02
C VAL A 5 9.52 -19.89 -5.45
N ARG A 6 9.90 -18.89 -6.25
CA ARG A 6 10.79 -17.83 -5.77
C ARG A 6 9.98 -16.89 -4.87
N PRO A 7 10.50 -16.47 -3.69
CA PRO A 7 9.80 -15.53 -2.82
C PRO A 7 9.37 -14.24 -3.54
N GLU A 8 10.22 -13.74 -4.44
CA GLU A 8 9.94 -12.58 -5.29
C GLU A 8 8.66 -12.72 -6.14
N SER A 9 8.43 -13.90 -6.73
CA SER A 9 7.23 -14.11 -7.57
C SER A 9 5.97 -14.10 -6.73
N VAL A 10 6.00 -14.69 -5.53
CA VAL A 10 4.84 -14.69 -4.60
C VAL A 10 4.49 -13.28 -4.16
N VAL A 11 5.49 -12.48 -3.79
CA VAL A 11 5.28 -11.10 -3.34
C VAL A 11 4.71 -10.26 -4.48
N THR A 12 5.20 -10.45 -5.70
CA THR A 12 4.70 -9.75 -6.89
C THR A 12 3.24 -10.11 -7.16
N ASP A 13 2.92 -11.41 -7.26
CA ASP A 13 1.56 -11.89 -7.53
C ASP A 13 0.57 -11.43 -6.44
N LEU A 14 0.99 -11.47 -5.16
CA LEU A 14 0.17 -10.99 -4.06
C LEU A 14 -0.06 -9.48 -4.15
N ASN A 15 0.96 -8.70 -4.50
CA ASN A 15 0.83 -7.26 -4.66
C ASN A 15 -0.15 -6.91 -5.78
N GLU A 16 -0.12 -7.62 -6.91
CA GLU A 16 -1.06 -7.41 -8.02
C GLU A 16 -2.51 -7.66 -7.59
N ILE A 17 -2.77 -8.75 -6.89
CA ILE A 17 -4.11 -9.07 -6.38
C ILE A 17 -4.54 -8.06 -5.30
N LEU A 18 -3.61 -7.68 -4.43
CA LEU A 18 -3.88 -6.81 -3.28
C LEU A 18 -4.33 -5.42 -3.71
N VAL A 19 -3.70 -4.81 -4.72
CA VAL A 19 -3.99 -3.42 -5.10
C VAL A 19 -5.40 -3.22 -5.66
N ASP A 20 -6.03 -4.30 -6.13
CA ASP A 20 -7.41 -4.29 -6.62
C ASP A 20 -8.44 -4.62 -5.54
N CYS A 21 -8.01 -4.90 -4.31
CA CYS A 21 -8.90 -5.28 -3.22
C CYS A 21 -9.87 -4.14 -2.83
N ARG A 22 -11.17 -4.48 -2.79
CA ARG A 22 -12.28 -3.61 -2.40
C ARG A 22 -13.19 -4.22 -1.32
N LEU A 23 -12.70 -5.21 -0.57
CA LEU A 23 -13.52 -5.98 0.40
C LEU A 23 -14.06 -5.17 1.59
N CYS A 24 -13.49 -4.00 1.89
CA CYS A 24 -13.85 -3.20 3.05
C CYS A 24 -14.49 -1.87 2.61
N PRO A 25 -15.83 -1.78 2.44
CA PRO A 25 -16.49 -0.61 1.86
C PRO A 25 -16.10 0.72 2.53
N ARG A 26 -16.12 0.75 3.87
CA ARG A 26 -15.72 1.92 4.66
C ARG A 26 -14.29 2.39 4.37
N LEU A 27 -13.35 1.47 4.16
CA LEU A 27 -11.94 1.80 3.91
C LEU A 27 -11.70 2.24 2.47
N VAL A 28 -12.43 1.65 1.53
CA VAL A 28 -12.43 2.04 0.12
C VAL A 28 -12.93 3.47 -0.03
N GLU A 29 -14.09 3.77 0.56
CA GLU A 29 -14.65 5.11 0.57
C GLU A 29 -13.68 6.11 1.19
N TRP A 30 -13.15 5.80 2.38
CA TRP A 30 -12.24 6.70 3.09
C TRP A 30 -10.96 7.00 2.33
N ARG A 31 -10.28 5.98 1.78
CA ARG A 31 -8.99 6.18 1.09
C ARG A 31 -9.13 6.98 -0.21
N GLU A 32 -10.24 6.79 -0.91
CA GLU A 32 -10.57 7.50 -2.17
C GLU A 32 -11.00 8.94 -1.89
N LEU A 33 -11.82 9.16 -0.85
CA LEU A 33 -12.18 10.50 -0.38
C LEU A 33 -10.94 11.33 -0.04
N VAL A 34 -10.04 10.78 0.77
CA VAL A 34 -8.78 11.45 1.14
C VAL A 34 -7.90 11.74 -0.07
N ALA A 35 -7.87 10.83 -1.06
CA ALA A 35 -7.11 11.01 -2.29
C ALA A 35 -7.71 12.10 -3.21
N ALA A 36 -9.02 12.30 -3.16
CA ALA A 36 -9.72 13.33 -3.91
C ALA A 36 -9.61 14.71 -3.22
N GLU A 37 -9.89 14.79 -1.92
CA GLU A 37 -9.87 16.05 -1.17
C GLU A 37 -8.46 16.59 -0.96
N LYS A 38 -7.52 15.69 -0.61
CA LYS A 38 -6.10 15.96 -0.31
C LYS A 38 -5.89 16.96 0.84
N ARG A 39 -4.70 16.94 1.43
CA ARG A 39 -4.29 17.99 2.37
C ARG A 39 -3.75 19.20 1.60
N LYS A 40 -3.95 20.41 2.11
CA LYS A 40 -3.44 21.66 1.50
C LYS A 40 -1.95 21.59 1.09
N SER A 41 -1.10 20.96 1.90
CA SER A 41 0.33 20.80 1.63
C SER A 41 0.65 19.88 0.43
N PHE A 42 -0.30 19.03 0.03
CA PHE A 42 -0.14 18.00 -1.00
C PHE A 42 -1.24 18.10 -2.08
N ARG A 43 -1.89 19.26 -2.21
CA ARG A 43 -3.04 19.48 -3.10
C ARG A 43 -2.74 19.17 -4.57
N ASP A 44 -1.52 19.45 -5.00
CA ASP A 44 -1.08 19.30 -6.38
C ASP A 44 -0.48 17.90 -6.67
N GLU A 45 -0.39 17.04 -5.64
CA GLU A 45 0.15 15.70 -5.80
C GLU A 45 -0.92 14.68 -6.22
N THR A 46 -0.52 13.68 -6.99
CA THR A 46 -1.38 12.51 -7.25
C THR A 46 -1.27 11.53 -6.09
N TYR A 47 -2.39 11.21 -5.48
CA TYR A 47 -2.47 10.22 -4.39
C TYR A 47 -2.61 8.81 -4.94
N TRP A 48 -2.02 7.84 -4.22
CA TRP A 48 -2.16 6.41 -4.51
C TRP A 48 -3.60 5.91 -4.35
N GLY A 49 -4.29 6.25 -3.26
CA GLY A 49 -5.73 6.01 -3.06
C GLY A 49 -6.17 4.53 -3.09
N ARG A 50 -5.24 3.59 -2.90
CA ARG A 50 -5.42 2.14 -3.08
C ARG A 50 -4.81 1.35 -1.92
N PRO A 51 -5.05 0.03 -1.79
CA PRO A 51 -4.29 -0.82 -0.87
C PRO A 51 -2.79 -0.63 -1.13
N VAL A 52 -2.01 -0.50 -0.06
CA VAL A 52 -0.57 -0.25 -0.18
C VAL A 52 0.13 -1.59 -0.30
N PRO A 53 0.88 -1.84 -1.38
CA PRO A 53 1.58 -3.11 -1.57
C PRO A 53 2.69 -3.32 -0.53
N TYR A 54 3.11 -4.57 -0.40
CA TYR A 54 4.33 -4.90 0.33
C TYR A 54 5.52 -4.14 -0.26
N PHE A 55 6.41 -3.68 0.61
CA PHE A 55 7.67 -3.03 0.26
C PHE A 55 8.78 -3.59 1.15
N GLY A 56 9.86 -4.05 0.52
CA GLY A 56 11.01 -4.61 1.22
C GLY A 56 11.68 -5.71 0.40
N ASP A 57 12.67 -6.33 1.03
CA ASP A 57 13.33 -7.52 0.49
C ASP A 57 12.50 -8.78 0.84
N PRO A 58 12.00 -9.54 -0.16
CA PRO A 58 11.26 -10.78 0.06
C PRO A 58 12.04 -11.84 0.84
N GLU A 59 13.36 -11.73 0.89
CA GLU A 59 14.25 -12.64 1.64
C GLU A 59 14.70 -12.05 2.99
N ALA A 60 14.15 -10.90 3.40
CA ALA A 60 14.46 -10.30 4.70
C ALA A 60 14.13 -11.25 5.86
N ASP A 61 15.04 -11.33 6.83
CA ASP A 61 14.89 -12.16 8.02
C ASP A 61 14.11 -11.47 9.15
N ARG A 62 13.68 -10.21 8.95
CA ARG A 62 12.90 -9.41 9.89
C ARG A 62 11.76 -8.68 9.18
N LEU A 63 10.63 -8.55 9.87
CA LEU A 63 9.44 -7.83 9.40
C LEU A 63 9.09 -6.68 10.33
N ILE A 64 8.89 -5.49 9.76
CA ILE A 64 8.29 -4.36 10.46
C ILE A 64 6.79 -4.37 10.18
N LEU A 65 5.99 -4.62 11.22
CA LEU A 65 4.53 -4.64 11.12
C LEU A 65 3.94 -3.33 11.65
N GLY A 66 3.25 -2.60 10.77
CA GLY A 66 2.50 -1.40 11.13
C GLY A 66 1.03 -1.69 11.43
N LEU A 67 0.32 -0.67 11.91
CA LEU A 67 -1.13 -0.76 12.15
C LEU A 67 -1.95 -0.61 10.85
N ALA A 68 -1.78 0.54 10.18
CA ALA A 68 -2.50 0.88 8.96
C ALA A 68 -1.79 2.02 8.19
N PRO A 69 -2.04 2.17 6.88
CA PRO A 69 -1.56 3.32 6.11
C PRO A 69 -2.07 4.67 6.65
N ALA A 70 -1.16 5.63 6.81
CA ALA A 70 -1.52 7.01 7.10
C ALA A 70 -2.25 7.65 5.92
N ALA A 71 -3.28 8.46 6.20
CA ALA A 71 -4.14 9.11 5.21
C ALA A 71 -3.38 9.96 4.17
N HIS A 72 -2.30 10.63 4.59
CA HIS A 72 -1.46 11.45 3.70
C HIS A 72 -0.01 10.98 3.61
N GLY A 73 0.29 9.80 4.17
CA GLY A 73 1.58 9.11 4.01
C GLY A 73 1.46 8.05 2.94
N ALA A 74 1.39 6.78 3.35
CA ALA A 74 1.31 5.65 2.42
C ALA A 74 0.06 5.67 1.51
N ASN A 75 -1.07 6.24 1.94
CA ASN A 75 -2.24 6.41 1.05
C ASN A 75 -2.00 7.48 -0.06
N ARG A 76 -1.04 8.38 0.14
CA ARG A 76 -0.57 9.32 -0.88
C ARG A 76 0.53 8.71 -1.72
N THR A 77 1.56 8.15 -1.10
CA THR A 77 2.81 7.74 -1.75
C THR A 77 2.79 6.32 -2.33
N GLY A 78 1.87 5.47 -1.90
CA GLY A 78 1.81 4.06 -2.30
C GLY A 78 2.92 3.19 -1.70
N ARG A 79 3.69 3.71 -0.73
CA ARG A 79 4.75 2.97 -0.03
C ARG A 79 4.56 3.03 1.48
N MET A 80 4.67 1.87 2.13
CA MET A 80 4.58 1.77 3.59
C MET A 80 5.56 2.75 4.28
N PHE A 81 5.11 3.34 5.39
CA PHE A 81 5.91 4.24 6.25
C PHE A 81 6.59 5.42 5.52
N THR A 82 6.00 5.94 4.44
CA THR A 82 6.61 7.00 3.63
C THR A 82 5.71 8.22 3.48
N GLY A 83 6.24 9.41 3.78
CA GLY A 83 5.65 10.71 3.42
C GLY A 83 4.53 11.22 4.33
N ASP A 84 4.50 10.85 5.61
CA ASP A 84 3.47 11.34 6.54
C ASP A 84 3.75 12.74 7.13
N ARG A 85 4.95 13.28 6.90
CA ARG A 85 5.38 14.64 7.31
C ARG A 85 5.33 15.63 6.16
#